data_AF-S7V8W9-F1
#
_entry.id   AF-S7V8W9-F1
#
_cell.length_a   1.000
_cell.length_b   1.000
_cell.length_c   1.000
_cell.angle_alpha   90.00
_cell.angle_beta   90.00
_cell.angle_gamma   90.00
#
_symmetry.space_group_name_H-M   'P 1'
#
loop_
_entity.id
_entity.type
_entity.pdbx_description
1 polymer ?
#
loop_
_entity_poly.entity_id
_entity_poly.type
_entity_poly.pdbx_seq_one_letter_code
_entity_poly.pdbx_strand_id
1 'polypeptide(L)'
;MLGKVQINNLNLVQGALPAVEGYFLFIGRGAGVNEGALVTMNSETDLDGVLGADDSDLKANISAARLNAGQNWNGCVIPLAEGAAWADAVDFAMERTSVEAVVIVDPVTAVEEIEDMQAKAESIMARYMRPLFFIARSRAPLPTETWEQFLDAVRPLTLNVAADQVSPVATVWGPEIGTYAGRLANSSVTVADSPMRVATGALVGEWTTRPVDSSGRVLDMSVLDALDKARFSVPQWYPDYPGMYWGDGNVLDVPGGDFEVIENLRTVQKVMRRIYPLAVARVADRRINNTPASTAAAQTYFMRPLREMSKSRKILGEIFPGEVEPPKDGDIVISWPTKYQVEIYIAVRPYNCPKTITCNILLDLTNYG
;
A
#
# COMPACT_ATOMS: atom_id res chain seq x y z
N MET A 1 -22.28 -45.43 37.92
CA MET A 1 -21.82 -44.03 37.71
C MET A 1 -22.80 -43.38 36.76
N LEU A 2 -23.46 -42.29 37.16
CA LEU A 2 -24.41 -41.57 36.29
C LEU A 2 -23.64 -40.55 35.45
N GLY A 3 -24.06 -40.37 34.19
CA GLY A 3 -23.49 -39.33 33.33
C GLY A 3 -23.74 -37.94 33.92
N LYS A 4 -22.70 -37.09 33.93
CA LYS A 4 -22.79 -35.67 34.26
C LYS A 4 -22.32 -34.88 33.05
N VAL A 5 -23.02 -33.79 32.73
CA VAL A 5 -22.66 -32.85 31.66
C VAL A 5 -22.27 -31.53 32.31
N GLN A 6 -21.16 -30.96 31.87
CA GLN A 6 -20.72 -29.61 32.21
C GLN A 6 -20.36 -28.88 30.90
N ILE A 7 -20.85 -27.65 30.76
CA ILE A 7 -20.66 -26.83 29.56
C ILE A 7 -19.78 -25.64 29.95
N ASN A 8 -18.69 -25.43 29.21
CA ASN A 8 -17.81 -24.28 29.37
C ASN A 8 -17.73 -23.51 28.05
N ASN A 9 -17.66 -22.18 28.12
CA ASN A 9 -17.40 -21.34 26.95
C ASN A 9 -15.89 -21.13 26.78
N LEU A 10 -15.33 -21.45 25.61
CA LEU A 10 -13.91 -21.32 25.31
C LEU A 10 -13.70 -20.38 24.13
N ASN A 11 -12.88 -19.33 24.30
CA ASN A 11 -12.53 -18.44 23.21
C ASN A 11 -11.42 -19.06 22.35
N LEU A 12 -11.70 -19.26 21.07
CA LEU A 12 -10.79 -19.88 20.10
C LEU A 12 -10.22 -18.88 19.07
N VAL A 13 -10.56 -17.59 19.20
CA VAL A 13 -10.12 -16.53 18.25
C VAL A 13 -10.51 -16.86 16.81
N GLN A 14 -11.70 -17.43 16.63
CA GLN A 14 -12.23 -17.86 15.32
C GLN A 14 -12.97 -16.77 14.55
N GLY A 15 -13.17 -15.59 15.16
CA GLY A 15 -13.79 -14.43 14.52
C GLY A 15 -12.94 -13.83 13.40
N ALA A 16 -13.49 -12.83 12.72
CA ALA A 16 -12.77 -12.06 11.70
C ALA A 16 -11.54 -11.38 12.33
N LEU A 17 -10.41 -11.45 11.63
CA LEU A 17 -9.19 -10.76 12.03
C LEU A 17 -9.31 -9.28 11.66
N PRO A 18 -8.71 -8.36 12.44
CA PRO A 18 -8.68 -6.94 12.11
C PRO A 18 -8.15 -6.70 10.69
N ALA A 19 -8.78 -5.79 9.97
CA ALA A 19 -8.41 -5.37 8.63
C ALA A 19 -8.35 -3.86 8.59
N VAL A 20 -7.25 -3.32 8.08
CA VAL A 20 -7.03 -1.87 7.87
C VAL A 20 -6.70 -1.58 6.41
N GLU A 21 -6.75 -2.61 5.56
CA GLU A 21 -6.45 -2.49 4.13
C GLU A 21 -7.38 -1.49 3.46
N GLY A 22 -6.81 -0.53 2.74
CA GLY A 22 -7.48 0.60 2.10
C GLY A 22 -7.80 1.78 3.02
N TYR A 23 -7.52 1.69 4.33
CA TYR A 23 -7.77 2.77 5.28
C TYR A 23 -6.50 3.59 5.53
N PHE A 24 -6.41 4.77 4.89
CA PHE A 24 -5.21 5.61 4.88
C PHE A 24 -5.37 6.88 5.74
N LEU A 25 -4.25 7.35 6.29
CA LEU A 25 -4.13 8.62 6.98
C LEU A 25 -3.50 9.67 6.05
N PHE A 26 -4.22 10.75 5.77
CA PHE A 26 -3.70 11.90 5.01
C PHE A 26 -3.19 12.97 5.96
N ILE A 27 -1.99 13.50 5.71
CA ILE A 27 -1.38 14.58 6.49
C ILE A 27 -0.81 15.60 5.52
N GLY A 28 -1.11 16.88 5.76
CA GLY A 28 -0.56 17.99 4.98
C GLY A 28 -1.05 19.32 5.53
N ARG A 29 -0.56 20.44 5.00
CA ARG A 29 -1.01 21.78 5.43
C ARG A 29 -2.52 21.94 5.28
N GLY A 30 -3.15 22.36 6.37
CA GLY A 30 -4.57 22.71 6.42
C GLY A 30 -4.83 24.13 5.93
N ALA A 31 -6.12 24.46 5.79
CA ALA A 31 -6.60 25.81 5.45
C ALA A 31 -7.39 26.41 6.62
N GLY A 32 -6.89 26.29 7.86
CA GLY A 32 -7.47 26.89 9.06
C GLY A 32 -8.63 26.14 9.72
N VAL A 33 -9.03 24.97 9.21
CA VAL A 33 -10.13 24.16 9.76
C VAL A 33 -9.62 22.80 10.24
N ASN A 34 -10.03 22.41 11.45
CA ASN A 34 -9.67 21.13 12.11
C ASN A 34 -8.16 20.85 12.18
N GLU A 35 -7.33 21.89 12.18
CA GLU A 35 -5.88 21.73 12.27
C GLU A 35 -5.46 21.04 13.59
N GLY A 36 -4.63 20.01 13.48
CA GLY A 36 -4.20 19.15 14.58
C GLY A 36 -5.24 18.13 15.05
N ALA A 37 -6.45 18.13 14.50
CA ALA A 37 -7.49 17.15 14.82
C ALA A 37 -7.42 15.94 13.88
N LEU A 38 -7.65 14.74 14.43
CA LEU A 38 -7.86 13.53 13.64
C LEU A 38 -9.33 13.48 13.21
N VAL A 39 -9.57 13.62 11.90
CA VAL A 39 -10.92 13.58 11.33
C VAL A 39 -11.07 12.34 10.46
N THR A 40 -12.12 11.56 10.69
CA THR A 40 -12.49 10.44 9.81
C THR A 40 -13.26 10.94 8.59
N MET A 41 -12.97 10.37 7.43
CA MET A 41 -13.61 10.74 6.17
C MET A 41 -14.15 9.51 5.45
N ASN A 42 -15.17 9.73 4.64
CA ASN A 42 -15.75 8.75 3.71
C ASN A 42 -16.23 9.45 2.43
N SER A 43 -16.83 8.67 1.52
CA SER A 43 -17.38 9.19 0.26
C SER A 43 -18.39 10.34 0.41
N GLU A 44 -19.08 10.44 1.54
CA GLU A 44 -20.15 11.43 1.81
C GLU A 44 -19.65 12.66 2.58
N THR A 45 -18.38 12.67 2.99
CA THR A 45 -17.83 13.76 3.80
C THR A 45 -17.78 15.07 3.01
N ASP A 46 -18.33 16.13 3.60
CA ASP A 46 -18.16 17.50 3.13
C ASP A 46 -16.73 17.96 3.41
N LEU A 47 -15.90 18.00 2.36
CA LEU A 47 -14.49 18.36 2.49
C LEU A 47 -14.31 19.86 2.77
N ASP A 48 -15.23 20.73 2.35
CA ASP A 48 -15.13 22.16 2.65
C ASP A 48 -15.43 22.42 4.13
N GLY A 49 -16.43 21.73 4.69
CA GLY A 49 -16.73 21.79 6.11
C GLY A 49 -15.65 21.18 7.01
N VAL A 50 -14.92 20.17 6.52
CA VAL A 50 -13.89 19.46 7.31
C VAL A 50 -12.48 20.06 7.15
N LEU A 51 -12.13 20.55 5.96
CA LEU A 51 -10.76 20.99 5.63
C LEU A 51 -10.67 22.50 5.35
N GLY A 52 -11.81 23.19 5.27
CA GLY A 52 -11.89 24.61 4.91
C GLY A 52 -12.37 24.82 3.48
N ALA A 53 -13.08 25.93 3.27
CA ALA A 53 -13.62 26.29 1.97
C ALA A 53 -12.53 26.68 0.94
N ASP A 54 -11.40 27.20 1.42
CA ASP A 54 -10.28 27.59 0.55
C ASP A 54 -9.60 26.35 -0.07
N ASP A 55 -9.05 26.53 -1.27
CA ASP A 55 -8.30 25.48 -1.94
C ASP A 55 -6.99 25.19 -1.21
N SER A 56 -6.68 23.90 -1.06
CA SER A 56 -5.43 23.43 -0.49
C SER A 56 -4.98 22.14 -1.16
N ASP A 57 -3.66 21.91 -1.18
CA ASP A 57 -3.07 20.67 -1.72
C ASP A 57 -3.63 19.43 -1.01
N LEU A 58 -3.87 19.54 0.31
CA LEU A 58 -4.50 18.50 1.13
C LEU A 58 -5.90 18.16 0.60
N LYS A 59 -6.77 19.17 0.43
CA LYS A 59 -8.14 18.98 -0.05
C LYS A 59 -8.18 18.45 -1.49
N ALA A 60 -7.30 18.94 -2.36
CA ALA A 60 -7.20 18.50 -3.75
C ALA A 60 -6.81 17.01 -3.84
N ASN A 61 -5.80 16.58 -3.08
CA ASN A 61 -5.35 15.18 -3.09
C ASN A 61 -6.32 14.22 -2.41
N ILE A 62 -7.00 14.63 -1.33
CA ILE A 62 -8.07 13.83 -0.73
C ILE A 62 -9.23 13.67 -1.72
N SER A 63 -9.58 14.73 -2.45
CA SER A 63 -10.61 14.67 -3.50
C SER A 63 -10.22 13.69 -4.61
N ALA A 64 -8.96 13.75 -5.07
CA ALA A 64 -8.42 12.82 -6.06
C ALA A 64 -8.41 11.36 -5.56
N ALA A 65 -8.08 11.13 -4.30
CA ALA A 65 -8.13 9.80 -3.68
C ALA A 65 -9.56 9.26 -3.64
N ARG A 66 -10.51 10.08 -3.18
CA ARG A 66 -11.94 9.72 -3.16
C ARG A 66 -12.47 9.36 -4.55
N LEU A 67 -12.05 10.07 -5.59
CA LEU A 67 -12.46 9.79 -6.97
C LEU A 67 -11.90 8.46 -7.51
N ASN A 68 -10.68 8.09 -7.11
CA ASN A 68 -9.98 6.91 -7.65
C ASN A 68 -10.15 5.63 -6.80
N ALA A 69 -10.67 5.76 -5.57
CA ALA A 69 -10.95 4.62 -4.69
C ALA A 69 -12.27 3.89 -4.97
N GLY A 70 -13.13 4.45 -5.83
CA GLY A 70 -14.42 3.83 -6.14
C GLY A 70 -15.39 3.86 -4.96
N GLN A 71 -16.14 2.76 -4.77
CA GLN A 71 -17.24 2.70 -3.81
C GLN A 71 -16.74 2.42 -2.39
N ASN A 72 -17.50 2.90 -1.40
CA ASN A 72 -17.24 2.66 0.03
C ASN A 72 -15.86 3.14 0.51
N TRP A 73 -15.29 4.15 -0.13
CA TRP A 73 -14.01 4.73 0.30
C TRP A 73 -14.14 5.35 1.68
N ASN A 74 -13.14 5.09 2.52
CA ASN A 74 -12.98 5.69 3.84
C ASN A 74 -11.50 5.91 4.17
N GLY A 75 -11.26 6.85 5.08
CA GLY A 75 -9.92 7.20 5.53
C GLY A 75 -9.94 8.12 6.74
N CYS A 76 -8.80 8.70 7.06
CA CYS A 76 -8.70 9.77 8.04
C CYS A 76 -7.70 10.82 7.59
N VAL A 77 -7.80 12.01 8.18
CA VAL A 77 -6.94 13.15 7.88
C VAL A 77 -6.54 13.86 9.16
N ILE A 78 -5.32 14.40 9.18
CA ILE A 78 -4.90 15.43 10.14
C ILE A 78 -4.40 16.63 9.34
N PRO A 79 -5.21 17.70 9.21
CA PRO A 79 -4.74 18.97 8.67
C PRO A 79 -3.68 19.56 9.60
N LEU A 80 -2.56 20.02 9.05
CA LEU A 80 -1.47 20.60 9.82
C LEU A 80 -1.60 22.12 9.85
N ALA A 81 -1.52 22.71 11.03
CA ALA A 81 -1.27 24.15 11.18
C ALA A 81 0.09 24.53 10.59
N GLU A 82 0.30 25.82 10.33
CA GLU A 82 1.60 26.33 9.89
C GLU A 82 2.72 25.95 10.89
N GLY A 83 3.86 25.49 10.37
CA GLY A 83 5.02 25.07 11.18
C GLY A 83 4.87 23.74 11.92
N ALA A 84 3.68 23.13 11.99
CA ALA A 84 3.50 21.81 12.59
C ALA A 84 4.25 20.72 11.81
N ALA A 85 4.80 19.73 12.52
CA ALA A 85 5.52 18.61 11.94
C ALA A 85 4.57 17.44 11.66
N TRP A 86 4.72 16.79 10.50
CA TRP A 86 3.93 15.60 10.16
C TRP A 86 4.21 14.43 11.13
N ALA A 87 5.43 14.32 11.65
CA ALA A 87 5.83 13.23 12.53
C ALA A 87 5.03 13.22 13.85
N ASP A 88 4.76 14.40 14.42
CA ASP A 88 3.95 14.54 15.64
C ASP A 88 2.49 14.16 15.38
N ALA A 89 1.96 14.53 14.20
CA ALA A 89 0.62 14.14 13.78
C ALA A 89 0.49 12.63 13.59
N VAL A 90 1.51 11.96 13.06
CA VAL A 90 1.55 10.48 12.98
C VAL A 90 1.53 9.87 14.38
N ASP A 91 2.36 10.35 15.31
CA ASP A 91 2.39 9.83 16.68
C ASP A 91 1.03 10.02 17.38
N PHE A 92 0.40 11.19 17.21
CA PHE A 92 -0.94 11.46 17.69
C PHE A 92 -1.99 10.50 17.11
N ALA A 93 -1.91 10.20 15.80
CA ALA A 93 -2.81 9.27 15.12
C ALA A 93 -2.62 7.84 15.61
N MET A 94 -1.39 7.37 15.78
CA MET A 94 -1.08 5.98 16.13
C MET A 94 -1.63 5.59 17.52
N GLU A 95 -1.84 6.54 18.42
CA GLU A 95 -2.49 6.28 19.70
C GLU A 95 -4.01 6.07 19.58
N ARG A 96 -4.63 6.51 18.48
CA ARG A 96 -6.09 6.63 18.32
C ARG A 96 -6.67 5.75 17.23
N THR A 97 -5.90 5.47 16.18
CA THR A 97 -6.34 4.69 15.04
C THR A 97 -5.20 3.84 14.46
N SER A 98 -5.59 2.82 13.70
CA SER A 98 -4.68 1.97 12.93
C SER A 98 -4.98 2.19 11.45
N VAL A 99 -3.93 2.38 10.66
CA VAL A 99 -4.03 2.63 9.21
C VAL A 99 -3.10 1.69 8.46
N GLU A 100 -3.40 1.43 7.19
CA GLU A 100 -2.48 0.69 6.31
C GLU A 100 -1.34 1.58 5.82
N ALA A 101 -1.62 2.87 5.54
CA ALA A 101 -0.65 3.79 4.99
C ALA A 101 -0.80 5.20 5.55
N VAL A 102 0.30 5.95 5.54
CA VAL A 102 0.36 7.39 5.83
C VAL A 102 0.74 8.13 4.55
N VAL A 103 -0.09 9.09 4.14
CA VAL A 103 0.09 9.88 2.93
C VAL A 103 0.50 11.29 3.33
N ILE A 104 1.75 11.64 3.05
CA ILE A 104 2.30 12.97 3.30
C ILE A 104 2.09 13.82 2.04
N VAL A 105 1.09 14.68 2.09
CA VAL A 105 0.64 15.49 0.94
C VAL A 105 1.54 16.69 0.71
N ASP A 106 2.19 17.21 1.75
CA ASP A 106 3.20 18.25 1.57
C ASP A 106 4.42 17.66 0.82
N PRO A 107 4.98 18.35 -0.18
CA PRO A 107 6.06 17.81 -0.98
C PRO A 107 7.34 17.70 -0.14
N VAL A 108 8.05 16.59 -0.27
CA VAL A 108 9.38 16.45 0.33
C VAL A 108 10.36 17.36 -0.40
N THR A 109 11.25 17.96 0.37
CA THR A 109 12.26 18.91 -0.12
C THR A 109 13.68 18.38 0.00
N ALA A 110 13.88 17.37 0.85
CA ALA A 110 15.18 16.78 1.12
C ALA A 110 15.08 15.25 1.30
N VAL A 111 16.21 14.56 1.15
CA VAL A 111 16.30 13.09 1.30
C VAL A 111 16.02 12.67 2.74
N GLU A 112 16.46 13.49 3.69
CA GLU A 112 16.31 13.28 5.12
C GLU A 112 14.84 13.11 5.52
N GLU A 113 13.91 13.77 4.83
CA GLU A 113 12.47 13.61 5.09
C GLU A 113 11.96 12.21 4.74
N ILE A 114 12.50 11.58 3.69
CA ILE A 114 12.18 10.19 3.32
C ILE A 114 12.80 9.21 4.32
N GLU A 115 14.04 9.46 4.75
CA GLU A 115 14.70 8.66 5.79
C GLU A 115 13.96 8.77 7.14
N ASP A 116 13.44 9.94 7.48
CA ASP A 116 12.60 10.17 8.65
C ASP A 116 11.27 9.38 8.55
N MET A 117 10.67 9.28 7.37
CA MET A 117 9.48 8.43 7.14
C MET A 117 9.80 6.95 7.34
N GLN A 118 10.93 6.47 6.82
CA GLN A 118 11.41 5.11 7.07
C GLN A 118 11.62 4.86 8.57
N ALA A 119 12.37 5.74 9.24
CA ALA A 119 12.63 5.63 10.67
C ALA A 119 11.33 5.67 11.49
N LYS A 120 10.36 6.49 11.08
CA LYS A 120 9.04 6.55 11.71
C LYS A 120 8.29 5.24 11.54
N ALA A 121 8.25 4.65 10.34
CA ALA A 121 7.62 3.35 10.10
C ALA A 121 8.21 2.26 11.01
N GLU A 122 9.54 2.18 11.08
CA GLU A 122 10.25 1.24 11.95
C GLU A 122 9.96 1.48 13.44
N SER A 123 9.89 2.75 13.87
CA SER A 123 9.54 3.08 15.26
C SER A 123 8.10 2.65 15.63
N ILE A 124 7.16 2.76 14.69
CA ILE A 124 5.77 2.34 14.86
C ILE A 124 5.69 0.82 14.93
N MET A 125 6.42 0.12 14.05
CA MET A 125 6.54 -1.33 14.09
C MET A 125 7.15 -1.80 15.43
N ALA A 126 8.23 -1.18 15.88
CA ALA A 126 8.89 -1.53 17.14
C ALA A 126 8.00 -1.27 18.37
N ARG A 127 7.25 -0.17 18.39
CA ARG A 127 6.42 0.23 19.54
C ARG A 127 5.07 -0.48 19.59
N TYR A 128 4.42 -0.66 18.43
CA TYR A 128 3.03 -1.10 18.36
C TYR A 128 2.83 -2.40 17.59
N MET A 129 3.88 -2.96 16.98
CA MET A 129 3.80 -4.10 16.05
C MET A 129 2.80 -3.85 14.90
N ARG A 130 2.74 -2.60 14.44
CA ARG A 130 1.84 -2.15 13.37
C ARG A 130 2.64 -1.93 12.10
N PRO A 131 2.59 -2.86 11.14
CA PRO A 131 3.19 -2.62 9.84
C PRO A 131 2.31 -1.64 9.04
N LEU A 132 2.96 -0.62 8.49
CA LEU A 132 2.39 0.40 7.61
C LEU A 132 3.48 0.89 6.65
N PHE A 133 3.09 1.65 5.63
CA PHE A 133 4.02 2.31 4.73
C PHE A 133 3.66 3.79 4.55
N PHE A 134 4.63 4.58 4.08
CA PHE A 134 4.47 5.98 3.76
C PHE A 134 4.36 6.19 2.25
N ILE A 135 3.53 7.14 1.86
CA ILE A 135 3.51 7.70 0.51
C ILE A 135 3.96 9.15 0.62
N ALA A 136 5.07 9.46 -0.04
CA ALA A 136 5.61 10.80 -0.14
C ALA A 136 5.43 11.32 -1.56
N ARG A 137 5.41 12.64 -1.76
CA ARG A 137 5.44 13.22 -3.11
C ARG A 137 6.60 14.16 -3.34
N SER A 138 7.08 14.22 -4.58
CA SER A 138 7.93 15.33 -5.02
C SER A 138 7.12 16.63 -5.12
N ARG A 139 7.82 17.77 -5.13
CA ARG A 139 7.22 19.02 -5.62
C ARG A 139 6.76 18.90 -7.07
N ALA A 140 5.85 19.79 -7.47
CA ALA A 140 5.48 19.99 -8.86
C ALA A 140 6.60 20.71 -9.66
N PRO A 141 6.61 20.62 -11.00
CA PRO A 141 7.48 21.42 -11.86
C PRO A 141 7.21 22.91 -11.65
N LEU A 142 8.26 23.73 -11.57
CA LEU A 142 8.09 25.18 -11.50
C LEU A 142 7.77 25.74 -12.89
N PRO A 143 7.00 26.83 -13.01
CA PRO A 143 6.68 27.45 -14.31
C PRO A 143 7.91 27.87 -15.13
N THR A 144 9.06 28.02 -14.48
CA THR A 144 10.32 28.45 -15.09
C THR A 144 11.20 27.29 -15.54
N GLU A 145 10.84 26.04 -15.23
CA GLU A 145 11.69 24.88 -15.46
C GLU A 145 11.36 24.16 -16.77
N THR A 146 12.40 23.65 -17.43
CA THR A 146 12.25 22.59 -18.44
C THR A 146 12.03 21.24 -17.76
N TRP A 147 11.60 20.22 -18.52
CA TRP A 147 11.47 18.86 -17.98
C TRP A 147 12.79 18.32 -17.42
N GLU A 148 13.91 18.60 -18.06
CA GLU A 148 15.25 18.19 -17.59
C GLU A 148 15.60 18.85 -16.26
N GLN A 149 15.33 20.16 -16.12
CA GLN A 149 15.59 20.89 -14.88
C GLN A 149 14.72 20.37 -13.72
N PHE A 150 13.46 20.06 -14.00
CA PHE A 150 12.58 19.42 -13.04
C PHE A 150 13.10 18.04 -12.61
N LEU A 151 13.48 17.20 -13.57
CA LEU A 151 14.05 15.87 -13.31
C LEU A 151 15.32 15.94 -12.45
N ASP A 152 16.23 16.85 -12.77
CA ASP A 152 17.48 17.05 -12.03
C ASP A 152 17.22 17.53 -10.60
N ALA A 153 16.14 18.26 -10.36
CA ALA A 153 15.78 18.74 -9.04
C ALA A 153 15.11 17.67 -8.15
N VAL A 154 14.33 16.74 -8.72
CA VAL A 154 13.61 15.73 -7.93
C VAL A 154 14.35 14.40 -7.81
N ARG A 155 15.18 14.02 -8.79
CA ARG A 155 15.96 12.77 -8.76
C ARG A 155 16.84 12.60 -7.51
N PRO A 156 17.46 13.65 -6.94
CA PRO A 156 18.26 13.51 -5.73
C PRO A 156 17.47 12.97 -4.53
N LEU A 157 16.14 13.16 -4.49
CA LEU A 157 15.30 12.76 -3.35
C LEU A 157 15.29 11.24 -3.12
N THR A 158 15.46 10.44 -4.17
CA THR A 158 15.37 8.96 -4.11
C THR A 158 16.71 8.27 -4.38
N LEU A 159 17.73 9.04 -4.75
CA LEU A 159 19.03 8.53 -5.16
C LEU A 159 19.78 7.98 -3.94
N ASN A 160 20.21 6.71 -4.03
CA ASN A 160 20.91 6.00 -2.95
C ASN A 160 20.12 5.88 -1.63
N VAL A 161 18.80 6.05 -1.67
CA VAL A 161 17.94 5.90 -0.50
C VAL A 161 17.47 4.45 -0.37
N ALA A 162 17.62 3.89 0.82
CA ALA A 162 17.07 2.59 1.21
C ALA A 162 15.98 2.80 2.27
N ALA A 163 14.73 2.81 1.82
CA ALA A 163 13.53 3.06 2.61
C ALA A 163 12.39 2.15 2.13
N ASP A 164 12.46 0.87 2.47
CA ASP A 164 11.53 -0.18 2.05
C ASP A 164 10.10 -0.02 2.59
N GLN A 165 9.85 0.97 3.46
CA GLN A 165 8.52 1.38 3.92
C GLN A 165 8.03 2.66 3.25
N VAL A 166 8.70 3.18 2.22
CA VAL A 166 8.34 4.45 1.55
C VAL A 166 8.13 4.24 0.05
N SER A 167 6.95 4.64 -0.44
CA SER A 167 6.57 4.62 -1.85
C SER A 167 6.40 6.06 -2.37
N PRO A 168 7.43 6.65 -3.01
CA PRO A 168 7.38 8.03 -3.46
C PRO A 168 6.61 8.16 -4.78
N VAL A 169 5.96 9.31 -4.96
CA VAL A 169 5.17 9.67 -6.14
C VAL A 169 5.70 10.96 -6.75
N ALA A 170 5.89 11.03 -8.06
CA ALA A 170 6.23 12.29 -8.70
C ALA A 170 4.95 13.11 -8.95
N THR A 171 4.97 14.40 -8.59
CA THR A 171 3.89 15.33 -8.92
C THR A 171 4.20 16.03 -10.24
N VAL A 172 3.30 15.92 -11.23
CA VAL A 172 3.41 16.61 -12.53
C VAL A 172 2.13 17.37 -12.88
N TRP A 173 0.96 16.75 -12.71
CA TRP A 173 -0.38 17.34 -12.83
C TRP A 173 -0.89 17.94 -11.52
N GLY A 174 -0.40 17.49 -10.36
CA GLY A 174 -0.86 17.93 -9.04
C GLY A 174 -1.47 16.82 -8.16
N PRO A 175 -2.48 16.07 -8.65
CA PRO A 175 -3.27 15.15 -7.83
C PRO A 175 -2.70 13.72 -7.76
N GLU A 176 -1.47 13.47 -8.21
CA GLU A 176 -0.89 12.14 -8.36
C GLU A 176 -0.87 11.34 -7.06
N ILE A 177 -0.42 11.93 -5.95
CA ILE A 177 -0.33 11.20 -4.67
C ILE A 177 -1.71 10.78 -4.19
N GLY A 178 -2.71 11.66 -4.31
CA GLY A 178 -4.10 11.34 -4.01
C GLY A 178 -4.64 10.24 -4.92
N THR A 179 -4.40 10.35 -6.22
CA THR A 179 -4.83 9.37 -7.22
C THR A 179 -4.24 7.99 -6.96
N TYR A 180 -2.95 7.93 -6.66
CA TYR A 180 -2.25 6.70 -6.28
C TYR A 180 -2.83 6.10 -5.01
N ALA A 181 -2.98 6.90 -3.95
CA ALA A 181 -3.57 6.49 -2.69
C ALA A 181 -4.98 5.93 -2.87
N GLY A 182 -5.82 6.63 -3.64
CA GLY A 182 -7.16 6.18 -3.99
C GLY A 182 -7.15 4.86 -4.74
N ARG A 183 -6.28 4.72 -5.74
CA ARG A 183 -6.16 3.49 -6.54
C ARG A 183 -5.74 2.29 -5.70
N LEU A 184 -4.82 2.47 -4.75
CA LEU A 184 -4.42 1.42 -3.80
C LEU A 184 -5.53 1.06 -2.80
N ALA A 185 -6.38 2.02 -2.44
CA ALA A 185 -7.53 1.86 -1.56
C ALA A 185 -8.81 1.40 -2.27
N ASN A 186 -8.74 1.15 -3.58
CA ASN A 186 -9.92 0.84 -4.36
C ASN A 186 -10.52 -0.52 -3.98
N SER A 187 -11.81 -0.54 -3.64
CA SER A 187 -12.48 -1.77 -3.14
C SER A 187 -12.62 -2.88 -4.18
N SER A 188 -12.37 -2.58 -5.47
CA SER A 188 -12.39 -3.56 -6.56
C SER A 188 -11.08 -4.33 -6.70
N VAL A 189 -10.03 -3.93 -5.98
CA VAL A 189 -8.72 -4.58 -5.96
C VAL A 189 -8.36 -5.05 -4.55
N THR A 190 -7.31 -5.84 -4.45
CA THR A 190 -6.75 -6.35 -3.21
C THR A 190 -5.34 -5.80 -2.97
N VAL A 191 -4.73 -6.10 -1.82
CA VAL A 191 -3.34 -5.68 -1.53
C VAL A 191 -2.30 -6.31 -2.46
N ALA A 192 -2.66 -7.41 -3.13
CA ALA A 192 -1.80 -8.14 -4.06
C ALA A 192 -1.92 -7.65 -5.51
N ASP A 193 -2.89 -6.78 -5.81
CA ASP A 193 -3.03 -6.20 -7.14
C ASP A 193 -2.09 -5.01 -7.30
N SER A 194 -1.26 -5.06 -8.34
CA SER A 194 -0.45 -3.90 -8.70
C SER A 194 -1.34 -2.72 -9.09
N PRO A 195 -0.96 -1.48 -8.69
CA PRO A 195 -1.62 -0.28 -9.18
C PRO A 195 -1.49 -0.14 -10.72
N MET A 196 -0.51 -0.78 -11.35
CA MET A 196 -0.31 -0.79 -12.81
C MET A 196 -1.43 -1.50 -13.58
N ARG A 197 -2.29 -2.27 -12.91
CA ARG A 197 -3.35 -3.08 -13.54
C ARG A 197 -4.29 -2.20 -14.38
N VAL A 198 -4.11 -2.22 -15.69
CA VAL A 198 -4.91 -1.47 -16.68
C VAL A 198 -6.39 -1.84 -16.60
N ALA A 199 -6.71 -3.11 -16.34
CA ALA A 199 -8.08 -3.62 -16.20
C ALA A 199 -8.84 -3.05 -14.98
N THR A 200 -8.17 -2.36 -14.05
CA THR A 200 -8.84 -1.60 -12.98
C THR A 200 -9.50 -0.33 -13.52
N GLY A 201 -9.11 0.10 -14.73
CA GLY A 201 -9.62 1.28 -15.40
C GLY A 201 -8.62 2.43 -15.42
N ALA A 202 -8.92 3.41 -16.27
CA ALA A 202 -8.18 4.66 -16.37
C ALA A 202 -8.31 5.50 -15.09
N LEU A 203 -7.35 6.40 -14.86
CA LEU A 203 -7.39 7.36 -13.77
C LEU A 203 -8.57 8.31 -13.94
N VAL A 204 -9.27 8.57 -12.85
CA VAL A 204 -10.41 9.49 -12.80
C VAL A 204 -9.90 10.88 -12.44
N GLY A 205 -10.33 11.89 -13.18
CA GLY A 205 -9.87 13.28 -13.05
C GLY A 205 -9.48 13.90 -14.38
N GLU A 206 -8.80 15.05 -14.32
CA GLU A 206 -8.36 15.81 -15.50
C GLU A 206 -6.95 15.38 -15.94
N TRP A 207 -6.87 14.37 -16.81
CA TRP A 207 -5.59 13.79 -17.26
C TRP A 207 -5.26 14.00 -18.75
N THR A 208 -6.24 14.46 -19.54
CA THR A 208 -6.10 14.57 -21.00
C THR A 208 -5.24 15.77 -21.42
N THR A 209 -5.28 16.85 -20.65
CA THR A 209 -4.41 18.02 -20.86
C THR A 209 -3.03 17.71 -20.30
N ARG A 210 -2.05 17.54 -21.19
CA ARG A 210 -0.65 17.31 -20.80
C ARG A 210 0.03 18.64 -20.46
N PRO A 211 0.73 18.74 -19.31
CA PRO A 211 1.51 19.91 -18.96
C PRO A 211 2.56 20.27 -20.02
N VAL A 212 2.93 21.54 -20.06
CA VAL A 212 3.94 22.09 -20.97
C VAL A 212 5.00 22.77 -20.12
N ASP A 213 6.27 22.49 -20.40
CA ASP A 213 7.38 23.10 -19.67
C ASP A 213 7.71 24.53 -20.15
N SER A 214 8.70 25.17 -19.52
CA SER A 214 9.11 26.54 -19.85
C SER A 214 9.70 26.69 -21.27
N SER A 215 10.10 25.59 -21.91
CA SER A 215 10.60 25.56 -23.30
C SER A 215 9.49 25.39 -24.34
N GLY A 216 8.25 25.16 -23.91
CA GLY A 216 7.12 24.84 -24.79
C GLY A 216 7.02 23.35 -25.15
N ARG A 217 7.81 22.48 -24.50
CA ARG A 217 7.76 21.03 -24.72
C ARG A 217 6.60 20.44 -23.92
N VAL A 218 5.66 19.84 -24.64
CA VAL A 218 4.56 19.07 -24.04
C VAL A 218 5.13 17.81 -23.40
N LEU A 219 4.69 17.48 -22.17
CA LEU A 219 5.06 16.26 -21.47
C LEU A 219 4.86 15.02 -22.34
N ASP A 220 5.87 14.16 -22.39
CA ASP A 220 5.84 12.88 -23.11
C ASP A 220 6.35 11.73 -22.22
N MET A 221 6.17 10.48 -22.69
CA MET A 221 6.50 9.29 -21.90
C MET A 221 7.98 9.20 -21.50
N SER A 222 8.91 9.86 -22.19
CA SER A 222 10.33 9.83 -21.82
C SER A 222 10.61 10.52 -20.48
N VAL A 223 9.83 11.54 -20.14
CA VAL A 223 9.95 12.24 -18.86
C VAL A 223 9.44 11.35 -17.71
N LEU A 224 8.33 10.66 -17.94
CA LEU A 224 7.74 9.73 -16.96
C LEU A 224 8.60 8.47 -16.79
N ASP A 225 9.16 7.92 -17.87
CA ASP A 225 10.14 6.83 -17.82
C ASP A 225 11.42 7.24 -17.04
N ALA A 226 11.87 8.49 -17.17
CA ALA A 226 13.00 9.01 -16.40
C ALA A 226 12.68 9.14 -14.89
N LEU A 227 11.45 9.53 -14.54
CA LEU A 227 10.97 9.57 -13.15
C LEU A 227 10.82 8.17 -12.55
N ASP A 228 10.28 7.23 -13.32
CA ASP A 228 10.14 5.83 -12.92
C ASP A 228 11.51 5.16 -12.68
N LYS A 229 12.48 5.39 -13.57
CA LYS A 229 13.88 4.98 -13.37
C LYS A 229 14.54 5.65 -12.18
N ALA A 230 14.06 6.84 -11.79
CA ALA A 230 14.43 7.49 -10.54
C ALA A 230 13.60 6.97 -9.35
N ARG A 231 12.91 5.84 -9.49
CA ARG A 231 12.15 5.12 -8.43
C ARG A 231 10.93 5.89 -7.92
N PHE A 232 10.41 6.86 -8.67
CA PHE A 232 9.11 7.47 -8.39
C PHE A 232 7.99 6.66 -9.03
N SER A 233 6.86 6.54 -8.35
CA SER A 233 5.62 6.07 -8.98
C SER A 233 5.00 7.20 -9.81
N VAL A 234 4.58 6.88 -11.03
CA VAL A 234 4.08 7.87 -12.00
C VAL A 234 2.86 7.34 -12.77
N PRO A 235 2.01 8.21 -13.33
CA PRO A 235 1.05 7.83 -14.37
C PRO A 235 1.74 7.31 -15.63
N GLN A 236 0.99 6.62 -16.50
CA GLN A 236 1.44 6.21 -17.84
C GLN A 236 0.27 6.14 -18.82
N TRP A 237 0.57 6.19 -20.12
CA TRP A 237 -0.41 5.92 -21.18
C TRP A 237 0.22 5.04 -22.26
N TYR A 238 -0.63 4.43 -23.09
CA TYR A 238 -0.19 3.61 -24.21
C TYR A 238 -0.58 4.28 -25.55
N PRO A 239 0.26 4.19 -26.58
CA PRO A 239 -0.09 4.64 -27.92
C PRO A 239 -1.40 3.99 -28.40
N ASP A 240 -2.29 4.80 -28.98
CA ASP A 240 -3.57 4.35 -29.55
C ASP A 240 -4.51 3.61 -28.59
N TYR A 241 -4.26 3.68 -27.28
CA TYR A 241 -5.14 3.15 -26.24
C TYR A 241 -5.64 4.30 -25.35
N PRO A 242 -6.93 4.67 -25.44
CA PRO A 242 -7.45 5.82 -24.72
C PRO A 242 -7.33 5.72 -23.20
N GLY A 243 -7.00 6.85 -22.58
CA GLY A 243 -6.98 7.01 -21.12
C GLY A 243 -5.56 7.18 -20.55
N MET A 244 -5.53 7.70 -19.33
CA MET A 244 -4.33 7.70 -18.48
C MET A 244 -4.46 6.54 -17.50
N TYR A 245 -3.40 5.80 -17.26
CA TYR A 245 -3.32 4.69 -16.32
C TYR A 245 -2.22 4.97 -15.30
N TRP A 246 -2.09 4.10 -14.30
CA TRP A 246 -0.98 4.21 -13.36
C TRP A 246 0.19 3.34 -13.80
N GLY A 247 1.41 3.80 -13.53
CA GLY A 247 2.65 3.03 -13.58
C GLY A 247 2.71 1.97 -12.48
N ASP A 248 3.90 1.52 -12.12
CA ASP A 248 4.04 0.66 -10.95
C ASP A 248 4.00 1.45 -9.64
N GLY A 249 3.84 0.73 -8.53
CA GLY A 249 4.00 1.29 -7.18
C GLY A 249 5.41 1.05 -6.68
N ASN A 250 6.34 1.93 -7.06
CA ASN A 250 7.74 1.85 -6.67
C ASN A 250 7.89 2.11 -5.17
N VAL A 251 8.68 1.26 -4.51
CA VAL A 251 9.07 1.37 -3.10
C VAL A 251 10.59 1.49 -3.04
N LEU A 252 11.10 2.27 -2.09
CA LEU A 252 12.53 2.56 -2.01
C LEU A 252 13.36 1.44 -1.37
N ASP A 253 13.05 0.17 -1.63
CA ASP A 253 13.89 -0.97 -1.26
C ASP A 253 15.20 -0.99 -2.08
N VAL A 254 16.25 -1.62 -1.53
CA VAL A 254 17.54 -1.74 -2.22
C VAL A 254 17.39 -2.51 -3.55
N PRO A 255 18.23 -2.22 -4.56
CA PRO A 255 18.18 -2.95 -5.82
C PRO A 255 18.28 -4.47 -5.62
N GLY A 256 17.30 -5.21 -6.12
CA GLY A 256 17.17 -6.66 -5.96
C GLY A 256 16.58 -7.11 -4.62
N GLY A 257 16.02 -6.18 -3.83
CA GLY A 257 15.25 -6.48 -2.62
C GLY A 257 13.87 -7.08 -2.93
N ASP A 258 13.24 -7.69 -1.92
CA ASP A 258 11.95 -8.37 -2.09
C ASP A 258 10.77 -7.38 -2.18
N PHE A 259 10.96 -6.14 -1.73
CA PHE A 259 9.93 -5.13 -1.54
C PHE A 259 10.09 -3.93 -2.48
N GLU A 260 10.70 -4.11 -3.66
CA GLU A 260 10.83 -3.05 -4.67
C GLU A 260 9.46 -2.53 -5.18
N VAL A 261 8.40 -3.34 -5.05
CA VAL A 261 7.04 -3.01 -5.49
C VAL A 261 6.02 -3.10 -4.36
N ILE A 262 5.03 -2.21 -4.40
CA ILE A 262 4.08 -1.99 -3.32
C ILE A 262 3.18 -3.20 -3.04
N GLU A 263 2.78 -3.98 -4.05
CA GLU A 263 1.91 -5.13 -3.84
C GLU A 263 2.59 -6.24 -3.01
N ASN A 264 3.92 -6.40 -3.11
CA ASN A 264 4.66 -7.36 -2.30
C ASN A 264 4.70 -6.90 -0.84
N LEU A 265 5.05 -5.64 -0.60
CA LEU A 265 5.08 -5.05 0.72
C LEU A 265 3.70 -5.17 1.39
N ARG A 266 2.64 -4.70 0.73
CA ARG A 266 1.28 -4.70 1.30
C ARG A 266 0.78 -6.11 1.59
N THR A 267 1.10 -7.08 0.74
CA THR A 267 0.73 -8.49 0.95
C THR A 267 1.37 -9.05 2.21
N VAL A 268 2.68 -8.84 2.40
CA VAL A 268 3.39 -9.31 3.60
C VAL A 268 2.92 -8.58 4.86
N GLN A 269 2.77 -7.25 4.80
CA GLN A 269 2.26 -6.48 5.94
C GLN A 269 0.85 -6.91 6.36
N LYS A 270 -0.03 -7.27 5.41
CA LYS A 270 -1.35 -7.84 5.72
C LYS A 270 -1.23 -9.18 6.46
N VAL A 271 -0.32 -10.06 6.04
CA VAL A 271 -0.06 -11.33 6.75
C VAL A 271 0.43 -11.05 8.17
N MET A 272 1.35 -10.11 8.37
CA MET A 272 1.84 -9.71 9.70
C MET A 272 0.69 -9.27 10.62
N ARG A 273 -0.21 -8.39 10.13
CA ARG A 273 -1.40 -7.93 10.88
C ARG A 273 -2.33 -9.06 11.30
N ARG A 274 -2.46 -10.09 10.45
CA ARG A 274 -3.33 -11.25 10.71
C ARG A 274 -2.69 -12.29 11.63
N ILE A 275 -1.37 -12.45 11.58
CA ILE A 275 -0.64 -13.41 12.42
C ILE A 275 -0.49 -12.89 13.85
N TYR A 276 -0.28 -11.58 14.04
CA TYR A 276 -0.08 -10.97 15.35
C TYR A 276 -1.13 -11.38 16.41
N PRO A 277 -2.45 -11.18 16.21
CA PRO A 277 -3.46 -11.57 17.20
C PRO A 277 -3.51 -13.09 17.43
N LEU A 278 -3.20 -13.89 16.41
CA LEU A 278 -3.13 -15.35 16.54
C LEU A 278 -1.97 -15.76 17.45
N ALA A 279 -0.80 -15.12 17.31
CA ALA A 279 0.37 -15.36 18.14
C ALA A 279 0.15 -14.90 19.59
N VAL A 280 -0.42 -13.70 19.79
CA VAL A 280 -0.76 -13.17 21.13
C VAL A 280 -1.67 -14.15 21.89
N ALA A 281 -2.66 -14.73 21.22
CA ALA A 281 -3.57 -15.71 21.83
C ALA A 281 -2.90 -17.03 22.26
N ARG A 282 -1.63 -17.26 21.89
CA ARG A 282 -0.86 -18.47 22.21
C ARG A 282 0.24 -18.26 23.25
N VAL A 283 0.44 -17.03 23.73
CA VAL A 283 1.40 -16.75 24.80
C VAL A 283 1.01 -17.52 26.06
N ALA A 284 1.97 -18.28 26.62
CA ALA A 284 1.79 -19.15 27.80
C ALA A 284 0.66 -20.21 27.68
N ASP A 285 0.18 -20.51 26.48
CA ASP A 285 -0.84 -21.54 26.26
C ASP A 285 -0.21 -22.91 26.05
N ARG A 286 -0.36 -23.83 27.02
CA ARG A 286 0.18 -25.20 26.92
C ARG A 286 -0.33 -26.01 25.71
N ARG A 287 -1.37 -25.55 25.01
CA ARG A 287 -1.83 -26.17 23.75
C ARG A 287 -0.82 -26.01 22.61
N ILE A 288 0.09 -25.04 22.70
CA ILE A 288 1.28 -24.94 21.85
C ILE A 288 2.49 -25.47 22.65
N ASN A 289 3.01 -26.63 22.26
CA ASN A 289 4.13 -27.30 22.91
C ASN A 289 4.90 -28.16 21.89
N ASN A 290 6.04 -28.71 22.31
CA ASN A 290 6.96 -29.44 21.44
C ASN A 290 6.52 -30.87 21.08
N THR A 291 5.31 -31.31 21.43
CA THR A 291 4.81 -32.62 20.99
C THR A 291 4.38 -32.59 19.52
N PRO A 292 4.55 -33.68 18.75
CA PRO A 292 4.19 -33.71 17.34
C PRO A 292 2.74 -33.30 17.04
N ALA A 293 1.79 -33.75 17.88
CA ALA A 293 0.38 -33.42 17.72
C ALA A 293 0.11 -31.92 17.94
N SER A 294 0.77 -31.30 18.92
CA SER A 294 0.65 -29.86 19.17
C SER A 294 1.29 -29.04 18.04
N THR A 295 2.49 -29.42 17.58
CA THR A 295 3.15 -28.77 16.44
C THR A 295 2.29 -28.81 15.18
N ALA A 296 1.72 -29.97 14.82
CA ALA A 296 0.83 -30.08 13.66
C ALA A 296 -0.44 -29.23 13.79
N ALA A 297 -1.03 -29.18 14.99
CA ALA A 297 -2.18 -28.33 15.27
C ALA A 297 -1.82 -26.83 15.20
N ALA A 298 -0.65 -26.44 15.69
CA ALA A 298 -0.14 -25.08 15.63
C ALA A 298 0.17 -24.65 14.20
N GLN A 299 0.80 -25.51 13.39
CA GLN A 299 1.01 -25.26 11.96
C GLN A 299 -0.33 -24.98 11.26
N THR A 300 -1.34 -25.81 11.50
CA THR A 300 -2.69 -25.62 10.94
C THR A 300 -3.31 -24.29 11.41
N TYR A 301 -3.11 -23.93 12.68
CA TYR A 301 -3.63 -22.70 13.27
C TYR A 301 -3.00 -21.44 12.65
N PHE A 302 -1.67 -21.40 12.51
CA PHE A 302 -0.96 -20.26 11.91
C PHE A 302 -1.06 -20.22 10.37
N MET A 303 -1.44 -21.33 9.73
CA MET A 303 -1.72 -21.37 8.29
C MET A 303 -3.07 -20.72 7.92
N ARG A 304 -3.93 -20.42 8.91
CA ARG A 304 -5.27 -19.87 8.68
C ARG A 304 -5.27 -18.58 7.84
N PRO A 305 -4.46 -17.54 8.13
CA PRO A 305 -4.46 -16.32 7.31
C PRO A 305 -4.10 -16.58 5.85
N LEU A 306 -3.09 -17.41 5.59
CA LEU A 306 -2.67 -17.77 4.24
C LEU A 306 -3.79 -18.50 3.48
N ARG A 307 -4.50 -19.44 4.14
CA ARG A 307 -5.67 -20.12 3.55
C ARG A 307 -6.84 -19.19 3.28
N GLU A 308 -7.03 -18.14 4.09
CA GLU A 308 -8.06 -17.15 3.85
C GLU A 308 -7.71 -16.25 2.66
N MET A 309 -6.45 -15.83 2.57
CA MET A 309 -5.92 -14.98 1.50
C MET A 309 -5.79 -15.72 0.17
N SER A 310 -5.58 -17.04 0.17
CA SER A 310 -5.42 -17.84 -1.06
C SER A 310 -6.72 -18.25 -1.76
N LYS A 311 -7.86 -17.71 -1.31
CA LYS A 311 -9.18 -18.12 -1.79
C LYS A 311 -9.50 -17.52 -3.16
N SER A 312 -9.13 -18.21 -4.22
CA SER A 312 -9.52 -17.85 -5.59
C SER A 312 -11.03 -18.00 -5.84
N ARG A 313 -11.55 -17.30 -6.85
CA ARG A 313 -12.92 -17.43 -7.36
C ARG A 313 -12.87 -17.78 -8.84
N LYS A 314 -13.83 -18.58 -9.31
CA LYS A 314 -14.00 -18.88 -10.74
C LYS A 314 -15.42 -18.54 -11.15
N ILE A 315 -15.58 -17.66 -12.14
CA ILE A 315 -16.88 -17.25 -12.67
C ILE A 315 -16.78 -17.29 -14.19
N LEU A 316 -17.69 -18.02 -14.86
CA LEU A 316 -17.72 -18.14 -16.33
C LEU A 316 -16.40 -18.60 -16.98
N GLY A 317 -15.56 -19.35 -16.26
CA GLY A 317 -14.27 -19.80 -16.78
C GLY A 317 -13.09 -18.90 -16.34
N GLU A 318 -13.35 -17.64 -16.03
CA GLU A 318 -12.35 -16.68 -15.55
C GLU A 318 -11.98 -16.96 -14.10
N ILE A 319 -10.67 -17.02 -13.83
CA ILE A 319 -10.11 -17.23 -12.50
C ILE A 319 -9.68 -15.88 -11.94
N PHE A 320 -10.27 -15.52 -10.80
CA PHE A 320 -9.81 -14.42 -9.95
C PHE A 320 -8.91 -15.04 -8.88
N PRO A 321 -7.58 -14.87 -8.97
CA PRO A 321 -6.66 -15.44 -7.99
C PRO A 321 -6.90 -14.85 -6.60
N GLY A 322 -6.52 -15.60 -5.57
CA GLY A 322 -6.38 -15.05 -4.22
C GLY A 322 -5.19 -14.08 -4.14
N GLU A 323 -5.01 -13.46 -2.98
CA GLU A 323 -3.88 -12.53 -2.73
C GLU A 323 -2.53 -13.26 -2.68
N VAL A 324 -2.55 -14.57 -2.35
CA VAL A 324 -1.37 -15.44 -2.29
C VAL A 324 -1.71 -16.83 -2.84
N GLU A 325 -0.72 -17.59 -3.25
CA GLU A 325 -0.88 -19.02 -3.56
C GLU A 325 -1.39 -19.80 -2.34
N PRO A 326 -2.14 -20.90 -2.55
CA PRO A 326 -2.49 -21.82 -1.48
C PRO A 326 -1.24 -22.28 -0.71
N PRO A 327 -1.23 -22.18 0.63
CA PRO A 327 -0.09 -22.62 1.42
C PRO A 327 0.07 -24.14 1.31
N LYS A 328 1.33 -24.57 1.27
CA LYS A 328 1.78 -25.96 1.13
C LYS A 328 2.39 -26.45 2.45
N ASP A 329 2.57 -27.76 2.57
CA ASP A 329 3.30 -28.33 3.69
C ASP A 329 4.74 -27.79 3.71
N GLY A 330 5.22 -27.37 4.88
CA GLY A 330 6.52 -26.70 5.04
C GLY A 330 6.46 -25.17 5.00
N ASP A 331 5.32 -24.55 4.65
CA ASP A 331 5.18 -23.09 4.67
C ASP A 331 5.07 -22.51 6.08
N ILE A 332 4.67 -23.36 7.04
CA ILE A 332 4.74 -23.05 8.46
C ILE A 332 5.70 -24.03 9.10
N VAL A 333 6.85 -23.55 9.56
CA VAL A 333 7.83 -24.34 10.31
C VAL A 333 7.88 -23.83 11.74
N ILE A 334 7.82 -24.73 12.71
CA ILE A 334 7.88 -24.41 14.13
C ILE A 334 9.14 -25.00 14.72
N SER A 335 9.97 -24.16 15.32
CA SER A 335 11.18 -24.53 16.05
C SER A 335 11.00 -24.20 17.54
N TRP A 336 11.65 -24.99 18.39
CA TRP A 336 11.58 -24.85 19.85
C TRP A 336 12.97 -24.61 20.43
N PRO A 337 13.49 -23.36 20.40
CA PRO A 337 14.81 -23.06 20.95
C PRO A 337 14.95 -23.44 22.42
N THR A 338 13.90 -23.20 23.22
CA THR A 338 13.85 -23.56 24.63
C THR A 338 12.44 -23.98 25.03
N LYS A 339 12.25 -24.49 26.25
CA LYS A 339 10.91 -24.81 26.78
C LYS A 339 9.99 -23.60 26.97
N TYR A 340 10.52 -22.37 26.85
CA TYR A 340 9.76 -21.12 26.99
C TYR A 340 9.75 -20.27 25.71
N GLN A 341 10.42 -20.72 24.66
CA GLN A 341 10.56 -19.99 23.40
C GLN A 341 10.17 -20.89 22.23
N VAL A 342 9.41 -20.32 21.32
CA VAL A 342 8.98 -20.95 20.07
C VAL A 342 9.21 -19.96 18.94
N GLU A 343 9.71 -20.46 17.83
CA GLU A 343 9.90 -19.71 16.59
C GLU A 343 8.95 -20.27 15.54
N ILE A 344 8.25 -19.38 14.84
CA ILE A 344 7.29 -19.73 13.80
C ILE A 344 7.74 -19.04 12.52
N TYR A 345 8.22 -19.83 11.56
CA TYR A 345 8.60 -19.36 10.25
C TYR A 345 7.40 -19.50 9.32
N ILE A 346 7.12 -18.45 8.53
CA ILE A 346 5.95 -18.35 7.66
C ILE A 346 6.41 -17.94 6.27
N ALA A 347 6.13 -18.77 5.27
CA ALA A 347 6.37 -18.45 3.87
C ALA A 347 5.10 -17.82 3.25
N VAL A 348 5.25 -16.64 2.65
CA VAL A 348 4.20 -15.97 1.87
C VAL A 348 4.57 -16.06 0.40
N ARG A 349 3.63 -16.46 -0.47
CA ARG A 349 3.87 -16.61 -1.90
C ARG A 349 2.82 -15.85 -2.70
N PRO A 350 3.10 -14.63 -3.17
CA PRO A 350 2.23 -13.91 -4.09
C PRO A 350 2.12 -14.63 -5.44
N TYR A 351 1.07 -14.33 -6.21
CA TYR A 351 1.00 -14.74 -7.61
C TYR A 351 1.86 -13.84 -8.51
N ASN A 352 2.32 -14.38 -9.64
CA ASN A 352 2.99 -13.57 -10.66
C ASN A 352 2.05 -12.47 -11.19
N CYS A 353 2.54 -11.23 -11.24
CA CYS A 353 1.85 -10.08 -11.82
C CYS A 353 2.73 -9.47 -12.94
N PRO A 354 2.58 -9.89 -14.21
CA PRO A 354 3.47 -9.46 -15.28
C PRO A 354 3.29 -7.97 -15.59
N LYS A 355 4.39 -7.20 -15.55
CA LYS A 355 4.44 -5.76 -15.91
C LYS A 355 4.78 -5.53 -17.38
N THR A 356 5.45 -6.50 -17.98
CA THR A 356 5.87 -6.50 -19.38
C THR A 356 5.39 -7.76 -20.06
N ILE A 357 4.82 -7.62 -21.26
CA ILE A 357 4.31 -8.72 -22.07
C ILE A 357 4.97 -8.66 -23.45
N THR A 358 5.60 -9.76 -23.87
CA THR A 358 6.19 -9.89 -25.20
C THR A 358 5.44 -10.96 -25.99
N CYS A 359 4.77 -10.55 -27.07
CA CYS A 359 4.07 -11.44 -27.99
C CYS A 359 4.94 -11.71 -29.22
N ASN A 360 5.44 -12.93 -29.38
CA ASN A 360 6.18 -13.36 -30.56
C ASN A 360 5.25 -14.11 -31.51
N ILE A 361 5.06 -13.60 -32.72
CA ILE A 361 4.13 -14.17 -33.71
C ILE A 361 4.94 -14.82 -34.82
N LEU A 362 4.74 -16.12 -35.02
CA LEU A 362 5.33 -16.86 -36.14
C LEU A 362 4.27 -17.10 -37.21
N LEU A 363 4.69 -17.01 -38.47
CA LEU A 363 3.89 -17.44 -39.61
C LEU A 363 4.10 -18.94 -39.82
N ASP A 364 3.06 -19.75 -39.61
CA ASP A 364 3.07 -21.17 -39.96
C ASP A 364 2.41 -21.37 -41.34
N LEU A 365 3.18 -21.83 -42.31
CA LEU A 365 2.72 -22.20 -43.67
C LEU A 365 2.74 -23.72 -43.88
N THR A 366 2.81 -24.51 -42.81
CA THR A 366 2.78 -25.97 -42.92
C THR A 366 1.43 -26.41 -43.51
N ASN A 367 1.49 -27.04 -44.68
CA ASN A 367 0.31 -27.65 -45.29
C ASN A 367 -0.04 -28.93 -44.53
N TYR A 368 -1.03 -28.85 -43.63
CA TYR A 368 -1.69 -30.04 -43.09
C TYR A 368 -2.56 -30.63 -44.21
N GLY A 369 -1.96 -31.50 -45.02
CA GLY A 369 -2.66 -32.30 -46.02
C GLY A 369 -3.54 -33.39 -45.41
#